data_AF-A0A3L6JH50-F1
#
_entry.id   AF-A0A3L6JH50-F1
#
_cell.length_a   1.000
_cell.length_b   1.000
_cell.length_c   1.000
_cell.angle_alpha   90.00
_cell.angle_beta   90.00
_cell.angle_gamma   90.00
#
_symmetry.space_group_name_H-M   'P 1'
#
loop_
_entity.id
_entity.type
_entity.pdbx_description
1 polymer ?
#
loop_
_entity_poly.entity_id
_entity_poly.type
_entity_poly.pdbx_seq_one_letter_code
_entity_poly.pdbx_strand_id
1 'polypeptide(L)'
;MTEGQENITHEDELGAKDLEWARSDDVKEGLRMILSHHPPSLYGHCLRISVRGHSLYLCGRCTGIYGGLALGLLMLFLFDIALAPSWLWFLISVAIGFSTVVDWMSQRLTPRKTTNTIRAVTGFCSGIGLAIIFYLGNVLYMLVALAVMSVSIGLVGLIENRRRSASLAAQRAEIDAEDSLDDDGHEST
;
A
#
# COMPACT_ATOMS: atom_id res chain seq x y z
N MET A 1 2.26 -42.66 19.56
CA MET A 1 1.27 -42.63 18.47
C MET A 1 1.15 -41.18 18.04
N THR A 2 1.77 -40.85 16.92
CA THR A 2 1.80 -39.51 16.32
C THR A 2 0.59 -39.37 15.41
N GLU A 3 -0.46 -38.71 15.88
CA GLU A 3 -1.57 -38.30 15.02
C GLU A 3 -1.26 -36.97 14.36
N GLY A 4 -1.47 -36.96 13.05
CA GLY A 4 -1.07 -35.91 12.12
C GLY A 4 -1.75 -34.60 12.42
N GLN A 5 -0.91 -33.58 12.62
CA GLN A 5 -1.30 -32.19 12.50
C GLN A 5 -1.48 -31.94 11.00
N GLU A 6 -2.73 -32.03 10.52
CA GLU A 6 -3.12 -31.62 9.18
C GLU A 6 -2.66 -30.17 9.00
N ASN A 7 -1.65 -29.98 8.14
CA ASN A 7 -1.12 -28.68 7.81
C ASN A 7 -2.18 -27.94 7.00
N ILE A 8 -3.03 -27.17 7.68
CA ILE A 8 -4.00 -26.27 7.05
C ILE A 8 -3.20 -25.13 6.45
N THR A 9 -2.61 -25.36 5.27
CA THR A 9 -2.03 -24.29 4.45
C THR A 9 -3.17 -23.34 4.11
N HIS A 10 -3.09 -22.11 4.61
CA HIS A 10 -4.00 -21.04 4.24
C HIS A 10 -3.93 -20.87 2.70
N GLU A 11 -5.03 -20.50 2.02
CA GLU A 11 -5.02 -20.31 0.55
C GLU A 11 -3.96 -19.30 0.05
N ASP A 12 -3.37 -18.56 0.99
CA ASP A 12 -2.36 -17.53 0.79
C ASP A 12 -0.91 -18.01 1.01
N GLU A 13 -0.70 -19.27 1.44
CA GLU A 13 0.61 -19.86 1.65
C GLU A 13 1.07 -20.64 0.41
N LEU A 14 2.21 -20.23 -0.15
CA LEU A 14 2.85 -20.91 -1.28
C LEU A 14 3.30 -22.30 -0.83
N GLY A 15 2.86 -23.34 -1.54
CA GLY A 15 3.17 -24.72 -1.23
C GLY A 15 4.62 -25.06 -1.58
N ALA A 16 5.17 -26.13 -0.99
CA ALA A 16 6.54 -26.57 -1.27
C ALA A 16 6.82 -26.90 -2.76
N LYS A 17 5.77 -27.13 -3.57
CA LYS A 17 5.86 -27.30 -5.03
C LYS A 17 6.02 -25.99 -5.80
N ASP A 18 5.63 -24.86 -5.20
CA ASP A 18 5.79 -23.52 -5.80
C ASP A 18 7.23 -23.00 -5.69
N LEU A 19 8.12 -23.77 -5.03
CA LEU A 19 9.56 -23.49 -4.88
C LEU A 19 10.43 -24.13 -5.98
N GLU A 20 9.86 -24.91 -6.91
CA GLU A 20 10.59 -25.35 -8.10
C GLU A 20 10.76 -24.17 -9.07
N TRP A 21 11.97 -23.61 -9.09
CA TRP A 21 12.27 -22.33 -9.71
C TRP A 21 12.76 -22.50 -11.16
N ALA A 22 11.95 -22.13 -12.16
CA ALA A 22 12.35 -22.10 -13.57
C ALA A 22 12.53 -20.68 -14.10
N ARG A 23 13.36 -20.49 -15.14
CA ARG A 23 13.63 -19.16 -15.74
C ARG A 23 12.39 -18.49 -16.35
N SER A 24 11.36 -19.26 -16.73
CA SER A 24 10.06 -18.71 -17.13
C SER A 24 9.29 -18.10 -15.96
N ASP A 25 9.63 -18.50 -14.74
CA ASP A 25 9.02 -18.00 -13.52
C ASP A 25 9.56 -16.62 -13.19
N ASP A 26 10.83 -16.28 -13.49
CA ASP A 26 11.33 -14.91 -13.38
C ASP A 26 10.53 -13.88 -14.17
N VAL A 27 10.15 -14.20 -15.41
CA VAL A 27 9.36 -13.29 -16.25
C VAL A 27 7.93 -13.17 -15.73
N LYS A 28 7.34 -14.28 -15.28
CA LYS A 28 6.00 -14.27 -14.67
C LYS A 28 6.01 -13.54 -13.33
N GLU A 29 7.02 -13.74 -12.51
CA GLU A 29 7.19 -13.12 -11.20
C GLU A 29 7.47 -11.63 -11.36
N GLY A 30 8.30 -11.24 -12.34
CA GLY A 30 8.50 -9.84 -12.72
C GLY A 30 7.21 -9.19 -13.21
N LEU A 31 6.42 -9.86 -14.06
CA LEU A 31 5.13 -9.35 -14.52
C LEU A 31 4.12 -9.23 -13.37
N ARG A 32 4.07 -10.24 -12.48
CA ARG A 32 3.25 -10.23 -11.27
C ARG A 32 3.66 -9.09 -10.35
N MET A 33 4.96 -8.87 -10.16
CA MET A 33 5.49 -7.78 -9.34
C MET A 33 5.17 -6.41 -9.93
N ILE A 34 5.19 -6.26 -11.26
CA ILE A 34 4.75 -5.05 -11.95
C ILE A 34 3.25 -4.81 -11.74
N LEU A 35 2.42 -5.86 -11.85
CA LEU A 35 0.96 -5.75 -11.70
C LEU A 35 0.50 -5.55 -10.25
N SER A 36 1.13 -6.25 -9.31
CA SER A 36 0.81 -6.17 -7.89
C SER A 36 1.46 -4.97 -7.22
N HIS A 37 2.55 -4.45 -7.79
CA HIS A 37 3.45 -3.48 -7.16
C HIS A 37 3.89 -3.90 -5.75
N HIS A 38 3.92 -5.20 -5.48
CA HIS A 38 4.22 -5.80 -4.19
C HIS A 38 4.97 -7.12 -4.37
N PRO A 39 6.00 -7.40 -3.53
CA PRO A 39 6.63 -8.70 -3.49
C PRO A 39 5.62 -9.80 -3.09
N PRO A 40 5.85 -11.07 -3.45
CA PRO A 40 4.95 -12.19 -3.17
C PRO A 40 4.55 -12.33 -1.69
N SER A 41 5.43 -11.93 -0.78
CA SER A 41 5.17 -11.89 0.67
C SER A 41 4.08 -10.91 1.12
N LEU A 42 3.56 -10.05 0.23
CA LEU A 42 2.56 -9.02 0.53
C LEU A 42 1.26 -9.18 -0.29
N TYR A 43 0.98 -10.37 -0.82
CA TYR A 43 -0.27 -10.65 -1.56
C TYR A 43 -1.55 -10.48 -0.73
N GLY A 44 -1.46 -10.48 0.61
CA GLY A 44 -2.58 -10.09 1.51
C GLY A 44 -3.07 -8.63 1.32
N HIS A 45 -2.39 -7.83 0.50
CA HIS A 45 -2.78 -6.47 0.11
C HIS A 45 -3.33 -6.36 -1.31
N CYS A 46 -3.45 -7.50 -2.00
CA CYS A 46 -3.85 -7.60 -3.39
C CYS A 46 -5.23 -8.26 -3.52
N LEU A 47 -6.07 -7.72 -4.40
CA LEU A 47 -7.29 -8.39 -4.84
C LEU A 47 -6.91 -9.58 -5.73
N ARG A 48 -7.33 -10.78 -5.33
CA ARG A 48 -7.14 -12.01 -6.10
C ARG A 48 -8.27 -12.15 -7.10
N ILE A 49 -7.93 -12.17 -8.39
CA ILE A 49 -8.87 -12.45 -9.47
C ILE A 49 -8.45 -13.76 -10.14
N SER A 50 -9.30 -14.79 -10.08
CA SER A 50 -9.05 -16.07 -10.74
C SER A 50 -9.67 -16.08 -12.13
N VAL A 51 -8.85 -16.18 -13.18
CA VAL A 51 -9.30 -16.34 -14.57
C VAL A 51 -8.75 -17.64 -15.13
N ARG A 52 -9.64 -18.57 -15.52
CA ARG A 52 -9.29 -19.86 -16.13
C ARG A 52 -8.19 -20.65 -15.38
N GLY A 53 -8.25 -20.67 -14.05
CA GLY A 53 -7.29 -21.39 -13.20
C GLY A 53 -6.00 -20.61 -12.88
N HIS A 54 -5.83 -19.40 -13.40
CA HIS A 54 -4.72 -18.51 -13.04
C HIS A 54 -5.19 -17.40 -12.09
N SER A 55 -4.51 -17.24 -10.96
CA SER A 55 -4.75 -16.14 -10.01
C SER A 55 -3.88 -14.92 -10.36
N LEU A 56 -4.54 -13.79 -10.62
CA LEU A 56 -3.94 -12.48 -10.78
C LEU A 56 -4.06 -11.72 -9.45
N TYR A 57 -2.96 -11.11 -9.00
CA TYR A 57 -2.92 -10.29 -7.79
C TYR A 57 -2.78 -8.82 -8.19
N LEU A 58 -3.80 -8.01 -7.92
CA LEU A 58 -3.80 -6.57 -8.19
C LEU A 58 -3.80 -5.79 -6.88
N CYS A 59 -2.97 -4.76 -6.75
CA CYS A 59 -3.00 -3.93 -5.54
C CYS A 59 -4.40 -3.35 -5.32
N GLY A 60 -5.06 -3.71 -4.22
CA GLY A 60 -6.47 -3.33 -3.99
C GLY A 60 -6.68 -1.81 -4.04
N ARG A 61 -5.69 -1.06 -3.57
CA ARG A 61 -5.69 0.40 -3.59
C ARG A 61 -5.55 0.97 -4.99
N CYS A 62 -4.58 0.51 -5.78
CA CYS A 62 -4.38 0.99 -7.14
C CYS A 62 -5.58 0.62 -8.04
N THR A 63 -6.13 -0.59 -7.86
CA THR A 63 -7.37 -0.99 -8.52
C THR A 63 -8.52 -0.04 -8.19
N GLY A 64 -8.66 0.35 -6.92
CA GLY A 64 -9.60 1.38 -6.49
C GLY A 64 -9.36 2.71 -7.21
N ILE A 65 -8.14 3.26 -7.14
CA ILE A 65 -7.79 4.55 -7.73
C ILE A 65 -8.08 4.58 -9.23
N TYR A 66 -7.61 3.58 -9.98
CA TYR A 66 -7.83 3.52 -11.43
C TYR A 66 -9.31 3.31 -11.77
N GLY A 67 -10.02 2.46 -11.02
CA GLY A 67 -11.46 2.26 -11.19
C GLY A 67 -12.27 3.53 -10.93
N GLY A 68 -11.96 4.25 -9.85
CA GLY A 68 -12.61 5.51 -9.49
C GLY A 68 -12.30 6.63 -10.47
N LEU A 69 -11.06 6.70 -10.96
CA LEU A 69 -10.66 7.65 -11.99
C LEU A 69 -11.40 7.40 -13.30
N ALA A 70 -11.38 6.16 -13.79
CA ALA A 70 -12.02 5.79 -15.04
C ALA A 70 -13.53 5.99 -14.99
N LEU A 71 -14.20 5.51 -13.94
CA LEU A 71 -15.64 5.68 -13.78
C LEU A 71 -16.01 7.15 -13.55
N GLY A 72 -15.25 7.87 -12.73
CA GLY A 72 -15.48 9.29 -12.46
C GLY A 72 -15.41 10.12 -13.74
N LEU A 73 -14.37 9.96 -14.55
CA LEU A 73 -14.24 10.65 -15.84
C LEU A 73 -15.36 10.24 -16.79
N LEU A 74 -15.65 8.94 -16.91
CA LEU A 74 -16.73 8.44 -17.76
C LEU A 74 -18.07 9.09 -17.40
N MET A 75 -18.43 9.15 -16.12
CA MET A 75 -19.67 9.77 -15.66
C MET A 75 -19.69 11.28 -15.92
N LEU A 76 -18.59 11.99 -15.63
CA LEU A 76 -18.50 13.44 -15.85
C LEU A 76 -18.67 13.79 -17.34
N PHE A 77 -18.02 13.05 -18.24
CA PHE A 77 -18.14 13.25 -19.69
C PHE A 77 -19.49 12.79 -20.26
N LEU A 78 -20.01 11.64 -19.82
CA LEU A 78 -21.26 11.09 -20.36
C LEU A 78 -22.48 11.95 -20.00
N PHE A 79 -22.47 12.56 -18.82
CA PHE A 79 -23.56 13.40 -18.33
C PHE A 79 -23.31 14.91 -18.49
N ASP A 80 -22.21 15.30 -19.13
CA ASP A 80 -21.81 16.69 -19.36
C ASP A 80 -21.96 17.57 -18.10
N ILE A 81 -21.40 17.10 -16.99
CA ILE A 81 -21.62 17.70 -15.67
C ILE A 81 -20.86 19.03 -15.58
N ALA A 82 -21.58 20.14 -15.39
CA ALA A 82 -20.99 21.45 -15.18
C ALA A 82 -20.51 21.63 -13.72
N LEU A 83 -19.19 21.70 -13.54
CA LEU A 83 -18.57 21.86 -12.21
C LEU A 83 -18.35 23.34 -11.83
N ALA A 84 -19.45 24.07 -11.63
CA ALA A 84 -19.41 25.45 -11.18
C ALA A 84 -19.96 25.60 -9.74
N PRO A 85 -19.28 26.34 -8.84
CA PRO A 85 -17.98 26.98 -9.02
C PRO A 85 -16.82 25.99 -8.87
N SER A 86 -15.76 26.16 -9.68
CA SER A 86 -14.63 25.21 -9.78
C SER A 86 -13.86 25.01 -8.47
N TRP A 87 -13.71 26.07 -7.67
CA TRP A 87 -13.00 26.00 -6.38
C TRP A 87 -13.68 25.07 -5.37
N LEU A 88 -15.02 25.01 -5.38
CA LEU A 88 -15.77 24.16 -4.46
C LEU A 88 -15.58 22.69 -4.81
N TRP A 89 -15.68 22.36 -6.10
CA TRP A 89 -15.43 21.01 -6.60
C TRP A 89 -13.98 20.59 -6.38
N PHE A 90 -13.02 21.50 -6.50
CA PHE A 90 -11.64 21.24 -6.14
C PHE A 90 -11.49 20.86 -4.65
N LEU A 91 -12.10 21.62 -3.72
CA LEU A 91 -12.06 21.30 -2.29
C LEU A 91 -12.70 19.94 -1.97
N ILE A 92 -13.85 19.64 -2.58
CA ILE A 92 -14.52 18.34 -2.46
C ILE A 92 -13.58 17.22 -2.96
N SER A 93 -12.93 17.44 -4.10
CA SER A 93 -12.00 16.48 -4.69
C SER A 93 -10.81 16.18 -3.80
N VAL A 94 -10.22 17.22 -3.20
CA VAL A 94 -9.13 17.08 -2.24
C VAL A 94 -9.61 16.32 -1.00
N ALA A 95 -10.78 16.67 -0.45
CA ALA A 95 -11.33 16.01 0.73
C ALA A 95 -11.60 14.51 0.50
N ILE A 96 -12.21 14.15 -0.64
CA ILE A 96 -12.47 12.76 -1.00
C ILE A 96 -11.15 12.04 -1.33
N GLY A 97 -10.25 12.70 -2.06
CA GLY A 97 -8.86 12.27 -2.34
C GLY A 97 -8.10 11.86 -1.09
N PHE A 98 -8.25 12.65 -0.04
CA PHE A 98 -7.54 12.47 1.21
C PHE A 98 -7.89 11.18 1.95
N SER A 99 -9.03 10.55 1.66
CA SER A 99 -9.43 9.27 2.27
C SER A 99 -8.38 8.16 2.10
N THR A 100 -7.76 8.07 0.92
CA THR A 100 -6.68 7.10 0.64
C THR A 100 -5.42 7.41 1.44
N VAL A 101 -5.11 8.70 1.59
CA VAL A 101 -3.94 9.17 2.36
C VAL A 101 -4.12 8.83 3.83
N VAL A 102 -5.28 9.15 4.41
CA VAL A 102 -5.59 8.83 5.82
C VAL A 102 -5.56 7.33 6.07
N ASP A 103 -6.17 6.54 5.19
CA ASP A 103 -6.14 5.08 5.29
C ASP A 103 -4.70 4.55 5.27
N TRP A 104 -3.87 5.07 4.34
CA TRP A 104 -2.44 4.71 4.25
C TRP A 104 -1.66 5.06 5.52
N MET A 105 -1.80 6.31 5.97
CA MET A 105 -1.10 6.86 7.11
C MET A 105 -1.44 6.07 8.36
N SER A 106 -2.73 5.73 8.53
CA SER A 106 -3.16 4.93 9.66
C SER A 106 -2.47 3.55 9.66
N GLN A 107 -2.41 2.87 8.51
CA GLN A 107 -1.76 1.56 8.41
C GLN A 107 -0.23 1.61 8.57
N ARG A 108 0.40 2.71 8.14
CA ARG A 108 1.86 2.85 8.22
C ARG A 108 2.33 3.27 9.61
N LEU A 109 1.56 4.12 10.29
CA LEU A 109 1.96 4.71 11.57
C LEU A 109 1.37 4.00 12.79
N THR A 110 0.41 3.09 12.62
CA THR A 110 -0.16 2.28 13.71
C THR A 110 -0.21 0.80 13.34
N PRO A 111 -0.35 -0.12 14.32
CA PRO A 111 -0.46 -1.57 14.07
C PRO A 111 -1.78 -1.99 13.37
N ARG A 112 -2.56 -1.04 12.88
CA ARG A 112 -3.89 -1.27 12.32
C ARG A 112 -3.79 -2.08 11.04
N LYS A 113 -4.38 -3.28 11.05
CA LYS A 113 -4.65 -4.06 9.83
C LYS A 113 -5.93 -3.54 9.17
N THR A 114 -5.89 -3.35 7.86
CA THR A 114 -7.07 -3.01 7.03
C THR A 114 -7.44 -4.19 6.16
N THR A 115 -8.65 -4.18 5.60
CA THR A 115 -9.09 -5.19 4.61
C THR A 115 -8.86 -4.69 3.18
N ASN A 116 -8.74 -5.61 2.22
CA ASN A 116 -8.63 -5.25 0.80
C ASN A 116 -9.83 -4.43 0.30
N THR A 117 -11.03 -4.70 0.83
CA THR A 117 -12.23 -3.94 0.50
C THR A 117 -12.08 -2.47 0.92
N ILE A 118 -11.60 -2.21 2.14
CA ILE A 118 -11.36 -0.84 2.60
C ILE A 118 -10.30 -0.16 1.74
N ARG A 119 -9.20 -0.84 1.41
CA ARG A 119 -8.15 -0.32 0.52
C ARG A 119 -8.69 0.05 -0.86
N ALA A 120 -9.58 -0.78 -1.42
CA ALA A 120 -10.19 -0.54 -2.71
C ALA A 120 -11.20 0.61 -2.65
N VAL A 121 -12.03 0.70 -1.61
CA VAL A 121 -13.02 1.77 -1.45
C VAL A 121 -12.35 3.12 -1.24
N THR A 122 -11.35 3.21 -0.34
CA THR A 122 -10.62 4.46 -0.12
C THR A 122 -9.87 4.86 -1.39
N GLY A 123 -9.22 3.91 -2.06
CA GLY A 123 -8.60 4.10 -3.38
C GLY A 123 -9.59 4.65 -4.41
N PHE A 124 -10.79 4.06 -4.48
CA PHE A 124 -11.84 4.46 -5.40
C PHE A 124 -12.34 5.89 -5.14
N CYS A 125 -12.56 6.26 -3.88
CA CYS A 125 -12.82 7.64 -3.50
C CYS A 125 -11.71 8.58 -4.02
N SER A 126 -10.45 8.21 -3.83
CA SER A 126 -9.36 9.04 -4.35
C SER A 126 -9.29 9.10 -5.87
N GLY A 127 -9.66 8.02 -6.56
CA GLY A 127 -9.83 8.00 -8.01
C GLY A 127 -10.89 8.99 -8.48
N ILE A 128 -12.04 9.06 -7.81
CA ILE A 128 -13.09 10.04 -8.12
C ILE A 128 -12.58 11.47 -7.89
N GLY A 129 -11.90 11.74 -6.78
CA GLY A 129 -11.30 13.06 -6.54
C GLY A 129 -10.32 13.45 -7.66
N LEU A 130 -9.50 12.51 -8.11
CA LEU A 130 -8.57 12.74 -9.23
C LEU A 130 -9.30 12.98 -10.57
N ALA A 131 -10.39 12.26 -10.83
CA ALA A 131 -11.23 12.47 -12.01
C ALA A 131 -11.78 13.90 -12.07
N ILE A 132 -12.31 14.39 -10.95
CA ILE A 132 -12.84 15.75 -10.85
C ILE A 132 -11.74 16.79 -11.09
N ILE A 133 -10.55 16.61 -10.50
CA ILE A 133 -9.40 17.51 -10.69
C ILE A 133 -8.97 17.56 -12.17
N PHE A 134 -8.88 16.40 -12.83
CA PHE A 134 -8.54 16.36 -14.26
C PHE A 134 -9.63 16.96 -15.14
N TYR A 135 -10.90 16.69 -14.84
CA TYR A 135 -12.03 17.23 -15.58
C TYR A 135 -12.14 18.76 -15.46
N LEU A 136 -11.79 19.32 -14.30
CA LEU A 136 -11.69 20.79 -14.12
C LEU A 136 -10.62 21.44 -15.02
N GLY A 137 -9.63 20.67 -15.50
CA GLY A 137 -8.64 21.13 -16.48
C GLY A 137 -7.70 22.25 -16.01
N ASN A 138 -7.70 22.57 -14.70
CA ASN A 138 -6.91 23.67 -14.16
C ASN A 138 -5.54 23.18 -13.66
N VAL A 139 -4.47 23.65 -14.30
CA VAL A 139 -3.08 23.27 -13.96
C VAL A 139 -2.71 23.61 -12.52
N LEU A 140 -3.18 24.74 -11.99
CA LEU A 140 -2.90 25.13 -10.61
C LEU A 140 -3.48 24.11 -9.62
N TYR A 141 -4.71 23.63 -9.85
CA TYR A 141 -5.34 22.62 -9.01
C TYR A 141 -4.58 21.29 -9.04
N MET A 142 -4.09 20.87 -10.21
CA MET A 142 -3.25 19.69 -10.34
C MET A 142 -1.94 19.83 -9.56
N LEU A 143 -1.26 20.97 -9.68
CA LEU A 143 0.00 21.23 -8.96
C LEU A 143 -0.21 21.26 -7.45
N VAL A 144 -1.29 21.90 -6.97
CA VAL A 144 -1.63 21.94 -5.55
C VAL A 144 -1.92 20.53 -5.03
N ALA A 145 -2.70 19.72 -5.75
CA ALA A 145 -2.99 18.35 -5.35
C ALA A 145 -1.72 17.49 -5.28
N LEU A 146 -0.82 17.61 -6.26
CA LEU A 146 0.48 16.92 -6.26
C LEU A 146 1.37 17.38 -5.10
N ALA A 147 1.40 18.68 -4.78
CA ALA A 147 2.15 19.22 -3.66
C ALA A 147 1.62 18.66 -2.33
N VAL A 148 0.30 18.65 -2.13
CA VAL A 148 -0.34 18.09 -0.92
C VAL A 148 0.01 16.61 -0.76
N MET A 149 -0.09 15.82 -1.83
CA MET A 149 0.29 14.41 -1.81
C MET A 149 1.77 14.22 -1.47
N SER A 150 2.66 14.98 -2.10
CA SER A 150 4.11 14.90 -1.87
C SER A 150 4.47 15.25 -0.42
N VAL A 151 3.87 16.30 0.13
CA VAL A 151 4.07 16.70 1.53
C VAL A 151 3.56 15.62 2.48
N SER A 152 2.39 15.05 2.23
CA SER A 152 1.83 13.99 3.09
C SER A 152 2.72 12.75 3.15
N ILE A 153 3.22 12.28 2.00
CA ILE A 153 4.12 11.14 1.90
C ILE A 153 5.46 11.47 2.58
N GLY A 154 6.00 12.66 2.32
CA GLY A 154 7.24 13.13 2.93
C GLY A 154 7.18 13.20 4.46
N LEU A 155 6.09 13.73 5.02
CA LEU A 155 5.88 13.79 6.48
C LEU A 155 5.84 12.39 7.10
N VAL A 156 5.14 11.45 6.49
CA VAL A 156 5.06 10.06 6.98
C VAL A 156 6.44 9.41 6.91
N GLY A 157 7.17 9.59 5.81
CA GLY A 157 8.53 9.07 5.65
C GLY A 157 9.48 9.64 6.71
N LEU A 158 9.37 10.93 7.04
CA LEU A 158 10.15 11.55 8.12
C LEU A 158 9.80 10.95 9.49
N ILE A 159 8.52 10.76 9.81
CA ILE A 159 8.07 10.17 11.08
C ILE A 159 8.59 8.74 11.21
N GLU A 160 8.46 7.94 10.14
CA GLU A 160 8.93 6.56 10.12
C GLU A 160 10.45 6.48 10.28
N ASN A 161 11.19 7.32 9.56
CA ASN A 161 12.64 7.37 9.67
C ASN A 161 13.08 7.69 11.10
N ARG A 162 12.45 8.66 11.76
CA ARG A 162 12.75 8.99 13.17
C ARG A 162 12.47 7.83 14.13
N ARG A 163 11.35 7.12 13.94
CA ARG A 163 11.01 5.94 14.77
C ARG A 163 12.03 4.82 14.59
N ARG A 164 12.43 4.55 13.35
CA ARG A 164 13.43 3.53 13.02
C ARG A 164 14.82 3.88 13.57
N SER A 165 15.24 5.15 13.46
CA SER A 165 16.50 5.60 14.05
C SER A 165 16.51 5.43 15.57
N ALA A 166 15.40 5.73 16.25
CA ALA A 166 15.28 5.55 17.69
C ALA A 166 15.31 4.06 18.10
N SER A 167 14.63 3.17 17.35
CA SER A 167 14.64 1.74 17.66
C SER A 167 16.02 1.11 17.44
N LEU A 168 16.74 1.52 16.40
CA LEU A 168 18.11 1.05 16.15
C LEU A 168 19.09 1.55 17.21
N ALA A 169 18.95 2.80 17.68
CA ALA A 169 19.77 3.33 18.76
C ALA A 169 19.53 2.57 20.07
N ALA A 170 18.28 2.20 20.36
CA ALA A 170 17.94 1.39 21.53
C ALA A 170 18.54 -0.02 21.45
N GLN A 171 18.39 -0.70 20.31
CA GLN A 171 18.98 -2.04 20.10
C GLN A 171 20.50 -2.02 20.23
N ARG A 172 21.16 -0.99 19.70
CA ARG A 172 22.61 -0.84 19.82
C ARG A 172 23.05 -0.65 21.28
N ALA A 173 22.32 0.16 22.04
CA ALA A 173 22.62 0.37 23.45
C ALA A 173 22.41 -0.91 24.29
N GLU A 174 21.46 -1.78 23.90
CA GLU A 174 21.25 -3.08 24.53
C GLU A 174 22.42 -4.03 24.25
N ILE A 175 22.87 -4.13 22.99
CA ILE A 175 24.03 -4.94 22.60
C ILE A 175 25.31 -4.45 23.30
N ASP A 176 25.56 -3.13 23.30
CA ASP A 176 26.74 -2.56 23.97
C ASP A 176 26.71 -2.82 25.50
N ALA A 177 25.51 -2.95 26.09
CA ALA A 177 25.35 -3.27 27.51
C ALA A 177 25.54 -4.77 27.79
N GLU A 178 25.11 -5.67 26.90
CA GLU A 178 25.38 -7.10 26.99
C GLU A 178 26.88 -7.40 26.85
N ASP A 179 27.54 -6.80 25.85
CA ASP A 179 28.99 -6.99 25.60
C ASP A 179 29.85 -6.54 26.79
N SER A 180 29.44 -5.47 27.50
CA SER A 180 30.19 -4.99 28.67
C SER A 180 30.04 -5.88 29.91
N LEU A 181 28.93 -6.61 30.04
CA LEU A 181 28.74 -7.60 31.11
C LEU A 181 29.56 -8.87 30.88
N ASP A 182 29.77 -9.25 29.62
CA ASP A 182 30.57 -10.42 29.25
C ASP A 182 32.09 -10.18 29.44
N ASP A 183 32.57 -8.96 29.24
CA ASP A 183 33.99 -8.59 29.43
C ASP A 183 34.39 -8.60 30.93
N ASP A 184 33.54 -8.06 31.80
CA ASP A 184 33.74 -8.08 33.26
C ASP A 184 33.71 -9.50 33.87
N GLY A 185 33.06 -10.45 33.20
CA GLY A 185 33.01 -11.86 33.60
C GLY A 185 34.34 -12.61 33.42
N HIS A 186 35.19 -12.17 32.48
CA HIS A 186 36.41 -12.87 32.11
C HIS A 186 37.66 -12.45 32.92
N GLU A 187 37.66 -11.30 33.60
CA GLU A 187 38.79 -10.86 34.46
C GLU A 187 38.78 -11.49 35.87
N SER A 188 37.78 -12.33 36.20
CA SER A 188 37.56 -12.84 37.57
C SER A 188 38.04 -14.29 37.84
N THR A 189 38.82 -14.90 36.95
CA THR A 189 39.40 -16.26 37.12
C THR A 189 40.91 -16.29 37.17
#